data_AF-A0A6A6P518-F1
#
_entry.id   AF-A0A6A6P518-F1
#
_cell.length_a   1.000
_cell.length_b   1.000
_cell.length_c   1.000
_cell.angle_alpha   90.00
_cell.angle_beta   90.00
_cell.angle_gamma   90.00
#
_symmetry.space_group_name_H-M   'P 1'
#
loop_
_entity.id
_entity.type
_entity.pdbx_description
1 polymer ?
#
loop_
_entity_poly.entity_id
_entity_poly.type
_entity_poly.pdbx_seq_one_letter_code
_entity_poly.pdbx_strand_id
1 'polypeptide(L)'
;VPQDIAGRRLLLFERAEGESNVWQDLSLEQKACVLAQSARIRASLFNFNLPLDFAAIWLLERLFEQKPKSLPVPVAPTREFCIALFTSKIEATIRNIGDMIGWEYDNNTVGPIAAAAKQSLLRLIPHITPADSDGTSLYRLVLEHGDFGIHNMSITRDAKGRPLLTSLYDWETGSIVPAILSDPLMAVTVDLVTDENAAPSITRLPDDATPSDRAQYMIWARQYFKALFNQAPNYERAIQAGKDARHLWFALREWRGDDPEGYFGNLGSWAERRIKELGVD
;
A
#
# COMPACT_ATOMS: atom_id res chain seq x y z
N VAL A 1 -27.29 6.23 2.37
CA VAL A 1 -26.42 6.39 3.56
C VAL A 1 -27.33 6.48 4.78
N PRO A 2 -27.03 5.82 5.91
CA PRO A 2 -27.92 5.89 7.06
C PRO A 2 -27.93 7.31 7.60
N GLN A 3 -29.12 7.86 7.76
CA GLN A 3 -29.37 8.81 8.82
C GLN A 3 -29.49 7.95 10.10
N ASP A 4 -28.36 7.34 10.55
CA ASP A 4 -28.24 6.10 11.37
C ASP A 4 -29.57 5.43 11.76
N ILE A 5 -29.97 5.62 13.03
CA ILE A 5 -31.33 5.79 13.51
C ILE A 5 -31.64 7.31 13.54
N ALA A 6 -30.63 8.20 13.46
CA ALA A 6 -30.83 9.65 13.22
C ALA A 6 -29.84 10.42 12.31
N GLY A 7 -28.56 10.04 12.07
CA GLY A 7 -27.66 10.83 11.20
C GLY A 7 -26.30 10.28 10.69
N ARG A 8 -25.83 9.08 11.07
CA ARG A 8 -24.39 8.71 11.08
C ARG A 8 -24.10 7.27 10.63
N ARG A 9 -22.92 6.72 10.94
CA ARG A 9 -22.63 5.27 10.92
C ARG A 9 -21.93 4.89 12.23
N LEU A 10 -22.34 3.79 12.84
CA LEU A 10 -21.72 3.24 14.05
C LEU A 10 -21.39 1.76 13.81
N LEU A 11 -20.15 1.37 14.08
CA LEU A 11 -19.75 -0.03 14.16
C LEU A 11 -19.34 -0.30 15.61
N LEU A 12 -20.04 -1.25 16.25
CA LEU A 12 -19.69 -1.78 17.56
C LEU A 12 -19.20 -3.21 17.36
N PHE A 13 -18.05 -3.53 17.95
CA PHE A 13 -17.47 -4.87 17.95
C PHE A 13 -16.85 -5.16 19.31
N GLU A 14 -16.74 -6.43 19.66
CA GLU A 14 -16.02 -6.87 20.85
C GLU A 14 -14.50 -6.72 20.59
N ARG A 15 -13.84 -5.83 21.33
CA ARG A 15 -12.38 -5.70 21.29
C ARG A 15 -11.76 -6.80 22.15
N ALA A 16 -10.93 -7.65 21.54
CA ALA A 16 -10.15 -8.64 22.28
C ALA A 16 -9.22 -7.97 23.30
N GLU A 17 -9.00 -8.65 24.42
CA GLU A 17 -8.18 -8.16 25.53
C GLU A 17 -6.77 -7.76 25.09
N GLY A 18 -6.30 -6.59 25.54
CA GLY A 18 -4.95 -6.11 25.31
C GLY A 18 -4.86 -4.59 25.19
N GLU A 19 -3.68 -4.06 25.51
CA GLU A 19 -3.36 -2.63 25.41
C GLU A 19 -2.89 -2.28 24.00
N SER A 20 -3.05 -1.03 23.60
CA SER A 20 -2.56 -0.48 22.33
C SER A 20 -1.46 0.55 22.60
N ASN A 21 -0.59 0.81 21.61
CA ASN A 21 0.54 1.76 21.71
C ASN A 21 1.65 1.43 22.74
N VAL A 22 1.68 0.22 23.29
CA VAL A 22 2.69 -0.24 24.27
C VAL A 22 4.14 -0.32 23.76
N TRP A 23 4.44 0.10 22.53
CA TRP A 23 5.72 -0.12 21.86
C TRP A 23 6.92 0.34 22.68
N GLN A 24 6.82 1.51 23.32
CA GLN A 24 7.97 2.08 24.04
C GLN A 24 8.32 1.30 25.30
N ASP A 25 7.34 0.68 25.95
CA ASP A 25 7.49 -0.09 27.20
C ASP A 25 8.02 -1.53 26.97
N LEU A 26 8.12 -1.96 25.71
CA LEU A 26 8.63 -3.28 25.35
C LEU A 26 10.16 -3.33 25.35
N SER A 27 10.72 -4.37 25.97
CA SER A 27 12.15 -4.72 25.84
C SER A 27 12.50 -5.09 24.40
N LEU A 28 13.79 -5.10 24.04
CA LEU A 28 14.24 -5.46 22.68
C LEU A 28 13.76 -6.86 22.24
N GLU A 29 13.73 -7.83 23.15
CA GLU A 29 13.22 -9.17 22.88
C GLU A 29 11.70 -9.16 22.67
N GLN A 30 10.97 -8.40 23.48
CA GLN A 30 9.52 -8.23 23.36
C GLN A 30 9.14 -7.52 22.05
N LYS A 31 9.90 -6.49 21.65
CA LYS A 31 9.79 -5.81 20.34
C LYS A 31 9.98 -6.78 19.18
N ALA A 32 11.04 -7.60 19.21
CA ALA A 32 11.27 -8.64 18.20
C ALA A 32 10.13 -9.69 18.16
N CYS A 33 9.58 -10.04 19.32
CA CYS A 33 8.43 -10.95 19.42
C CYS A 33 7.15 -10.37 18.81
N VAL A 34 6.88 -9.07 19.01
CA VAL A 34 5.78 -8.35 18.37
C VAL A 34 5.97 -8.28 16.86
N LEU A 35 7.15 -7.83 16.38
CA LEU A 35 7.43 -7.74 14.94
C LEU A 35 7.28 -9.11 14.24
N ALA A 36 7.70 -10.19 14.88
CA ALA A 36 7.52 -11.54 14.34
C ALA A 36 6.03 -11.99 14.31
N GLN A 37 5.19 -11.50 15.22
CA GLN A 37 3.74 -11.74 15.19
C GLN A 37 3.05 -10.88 14.12
N SER A 38 3.35 -9.57 14.06
CA SER A 38 2.85 -8.68 13.01
C SER A 38 3.23 -9.18 11.62
N ALA A 39 4.46 -9.65 11.42
CA ALA A 39 4.91 -10.25 10.17
C ALA A 39 4.12 -11.51 9.79
N ARG A 40 3.76 -12.36 10.75
CA ARG A 40 2.89 -13.53 10.51
C ARG A 40 1.47 -13.12 10.14
N ILE A 41 0.90 -12.12 10.82
CA ILE A 41 -0.43 -11.59 10.49
C ILE A 41 -0.40 -11.03 9.06
N ARG A 42 0.61 -10.22 8.71
CA ARG A 42 0.78 -9.68 7.35
C ARG A 42 0.98 -10.77 6.31
N ALA A 43 1.77 -11.81 6.61
CA ALA A 43 1.94 -12.97 5.73
C ALA A 43 0.62 -13.72 5.52
N SER A 44 -0.18 -13.91 6.57
CA SER A 44 -1.50 -14.54 6.48
C SER A 44 -2.49 -13.71 5.65
N LEU A 45 -2.51 -12.39 5.80
CA LEU A 45 -3.32 -11.49 4.96
C LEU A 45 -2.89 -11.54 3.50
N PHE A 46 -1.58 -11.51 3.23
CA PHE A 46 -1.07 -11.68 1.87
C PHE A 46 -1.44 -13.04 1.29
N ASN A 47 -1.21 -14.14 2.02
CA ASN A 47 -1.48 -15.51 1.56
C ASN A 47 -2.97 -15.89 1.57
N PHE A 48 -3.87 -15.04 2.07
CA PHE A 48 -5.30 -15.32 2.10
C PHE A 48 -5.86 -15.44 0.67
N ASN A 49 -6.58 -16.54 0.41
CA ASN A 49 -7.27 -16.75 -0.86
C ASN A 49 -8.60 -15.99 -0.84
N LEU A 50 -8.54 -14.69 -1.16
CA LEU A 50 -9.68 -13.80 -1.21
C LEU A 50 -10.71 -14.28 -2.27
N PRO A 51 -11.98 -14.49 -1.92
CA PRO A 51 -13.01 -14.86 -2.89
C PRO A 51 -13.18 -13.78 -3.97
N LEU A 52 -13.27 -14.20 -5.24
CA LEU A 52 -13.30 -13.28 -6.38
C LEU A 52 -14.60 -12.47 -6.46
N ASP A 53 -15.72 -13.04 -6.02
CA ASP A 53 -17.01 -12.37 -5.87
C ASP A 53 -16.94 -11.25 -4.81
N PHE A 54 -16.31 -11.51 -3.66
CA PHE A 54 -16.03 -10.48 -2.66
C PHE A 54 -15.13 -9.38 -3.23
N ALA A 55 -14.07 -9.75 -3.94
CA ALA A 55 -13.16 -8.79 -4.55
C ALA A 55 -13.84 -7.94 -5.65
N ALA A 56 -14.72 -8.53 -6.46
CA ALA A 56 -15.47 -7.83 -7.49
C ALA A 56 -16.44 -6.78 -6.93
N ILE A 57 -16.99 -7.01 -5.73
CA ILE A 57 -17.86 -6.04 -5.03
C ILE A 57 -17.01 -4.90 -4.45
N TRP A 58 -15.91 -5.21 -3.77
CA TRP A 58 -15.25 -4.24 -2.88
C TRP A 58 -14.03 -3.53 -3.46
N LEU A 59 -13.36 -4.06 -4.48
CA LEU A 59 -12.08 -3.49 -4.96
C LEU A 59 -12.18 -2.02 -5.37
N LEU A 60 -13.21 -1.65 -6.13
CA LEU A 60 -13.39 -0.26 -6.58
C LEU A 60 -13.87 0.67 -5.45
N GLU A 61 -14.83 0.21 -4.65
CA GLU A 61 -15.38 0.97 -3.52
C GLU A 61 -14.28 1.32 -2.49
N ARG A 62 -13.36 0.37 -2.26
CA ARG A 62 -12.26 0.45 -1.30
C ARG A 62 -10.94 0.93 -1.91
N LEU A 63 -10.93 1.32 -3.19
CA LEU A 63 -9.79 1.99 -3.80
C LEU A 63 -9.64 3.41 -3.20
N PHE A 64 -8.40 3.86 -3.04
CA PHE A 64 -8.08 5.18 -2.49
C PHE A 64 -8.48 6.31 -3.45
N GLU A 65 -8.66 7.50 -2.87
CA GLU A 65 -9.35 8.64 -3.48
C GLU A 65 -8.72 9.18 -4.77
N GLN A 66 -9.51 9.98 -5.51
CA GLN A 66 -9.34 10.25 -6.94
C GLN A 66 -9.40 8.95 -7.77
N LYS A 67 -10.47 8.16 -7.57
CA LYS A 67 -10.72 6.85 -8.21
C LYS A 67 -11.72 6.92 -9.37
N PRO A 68 -11.68 5.99 -10.34
CA PRO A 68 -12.66 5.94 -11.42
C PRO A 68 -14.07 5.62 -10.90
N LYS A 69 -15.11 6.02 -11.65
CA LYS A 69 -16.52 5.72 -11.31
C LYS A 69 -16.92 4.27 -11.61
N SER A 70 -16.19 3.62 -12.51
CA SER A 70 -16.42 2.26 -12.98
C SER A 70 -15.13 1.71 -13.58
N LEU A 71 -14.92 0.40 -13.54
CA LEU A 71 -13.80 -0.26 -14.22
C LEU A 71 -14.24 -0.69 -15.63
N PRO A 72 -13.37 -0.59 -16.65
CA PRO A 72 -13.72 -0.89 -18.05
C PRO A 72 -13.78 -2.40 -18.35
N VAL A 73 -13.28 -3.24 -17.44
CA VAL A 73 -13.26 -4.71 -17.52
C VAL A 73 -13.67 -5.30 -16.17
N PRO A 74 -14.21 -6.55 -16.14
CA PRO A 74 -14.52 -7.24 -14.89
C PRO A 74 -13.29 -7.40 -13.98
N VAL A 75 -13.51 -7.40 -12.67
CA VAL A 75 -12.45 -7.68 -11.68
C VAL A 75 -11.98 -9.12 -11.85
N ALA A 76 -10.68 -9.29 -12.13
CA ALA A 76 -10.06 -10.58 -12.33
C ALA A 76 -8.58 -10.55 -11.88
N PRO A 77 -8.01 -11.67 -11.40
CA PRO A 77 -6.61 -11.72 -10.99
C PRO A 77 -5.68 -11.88 -12.22
N THR A 78 -5.73 -10.95 -13.17
CA THR A 78 -4.93 -11.00 -14.41
C THR A 78 -4.13 -9.73 -14.66
N ARG A 79 -3.15 -9.85 -15.57
CA ARG A 79 -2.32 -8.75 -16.03
C ARG A 79 -3.14 -7.65 -16.71
N GLU A 80 -4.10 -8.04 -17.53
CA GLU A 80 -4.99 -7.16 -18.30
C GLU A 80 -5.86 -6.33 -17.35
N PHE A 81 -6.38 -6.97 -16.30
CA PHE A 81 -7.10 -6.26 -15.24
C PHE A 81 -6.18 -5.27 -14.50
N CYS A 82 -4.95 -5.66 -14.16
CA CYS A 82 -4.00 -4.78 -13.49
C CYS A 82 -3.63 -3.55 -14.34
N ILE A 83 -3.44 -3.72 -15.65
CA ILE A 83 -3.23 -2.63 -16.61
C ILE A 83 -4.47 -1.71 -16.64
N ALA A 84 -5.67 -2.27 -16.78
CA ALA A 84 -6.91 -1.50 -16.80
C ALA A 84 -7.13 -0.70 -15.49
N LEU A 85 -6.81 -1.30 -14.34
CA LEU A 85 -6.86 -0.64 -13.03
C LEU A 85 -5.91 0.58 -12.98
N PHE A 86 -4.66 0.43 -13.44
CA PHE A 86 -3.71 1.55 -13.54
C PHE A 86 -4.21 2.65 -14.48
N THR A 87 -4.66 2.28 -15.68
CA THR A 87 -5.16 3.23 -16.70
C THR A 87 -6.32 4.05 -16.13
N SER A 88 -7.36 3.39 -15.64
CA SER A 88 -8.53 4.08 -15.09
C SER A 88 -8.22 4.85 -13.80
N LYS A 89 -7.19 4.45 -13.04
CA LYS A 89 -6.71 5.21 -11.88
C LYS A 89 -6.02 6.50 -12.32
N ILE A 90 -5.10 6.44 -13.29
CA ILE A 90 -4.42 7.61 -13.84
C ILE A 90 -5.40 8.57 -14.52
N GLU A 91 -6.39 8.07 -15.25
CA GLU A 91 -7.43 8.91 -15.87
C GLU A 91 -8.35 9.59 -14.85
N ALA A 92 -8.57 8.98 -13.68
CA ALA A 92 -9.37 9.56 -12.61
C ALA A 92 -8.61 10.60 -11.79
N THR A 93 -7.30 10.36 -11.55
CA THR A 93 -6.39 11.28 -10.87
C THR A 93 -6.03 12.47 -11.76
N ILE A 94 -5.58 12.21 -13.00
CA ILE A 94 -5.22 13.24 -13.98
C ILE A 94 -6.27 13.25 -15.09
N ARG A 95 -7.11 14.28 -15.11
CA ARG A 95 -8.23 14.42 -16.07
C ARG A 95 -7.77 15.10 -17.37
N ASN A 96 -8.57 15.99 -17.97
CA ASN A 96 -8.17 16.78 -19.15
C ASN A 96 -7.69 18.17 -18.71
N ILE A 97 -6.99 18.89 -19.59
CA ILE A 97 -6.53 20.26 -19.30
C ILE A 97 -7.73 21.15 -18.90
N GLY A 98 -7.60 21.85 -17.78
CA GLY A 98 -8.65 22.69 -17.20
C GLY A 98 -9.68 21.96 -16.32
N ASP A 99 -9.71 20.62 -16.32
CA ASP A 99 -10.49 19.88 -15.33
C ASP A 99 -9.85 20.01 -13.94
N MET A 100 -10.69 19.99 -12.91
CA MET A 100 -10.26 19.99 -11.51
C MET A 100 -9.48 18.71 -11.15
N ILE A 101 -8.41 18.87 -10.37
CA ILE A 101 -7.48 17.82 -9.92
C ILE A 101 -7.20 17.98 -8.42
N GLY A 102 -7.25 16.88 -7.66
CA GLY A 102 -7.01 16.90 -6.21
C GLY A 102 -8.31 16.94 -5.40
N TRP A 103 -8.38 17.80 -4.38
CA TRP A 103 -9.60 18.04 -3.61
C TRP A 103 -10.33 19.29 -4.10
N GLU A 104 -11.65 19.31 -3.91
CA GLU A 104 -12.51 20.42 -4.37
C GLU A 104 -12.14 21.78 -3.75
N TYR A 105 -11.57 21.76 -2.54
CA TYR A 105 -11.16 22.97 -1.82
C TYR A 105 -9.86 23.60 -2.35
N ASP A 106 -9.00 22.81 -3.01
CA ASP A 106 -7.68 23.24 -3.47
C ASP A 106 -7.81 24.16 -4.71
N ASN A 107 -8.93 24.08 -5.44
CA ASN A 107 -9.18 24.75 -6.72
C ASN A 107 -8.12 24.51 -7.80
N ASN A 108 -7.31 23.45 -7.64
CA ASN A 108 -6.29 23.06 -8.59
C ASN A 108 -6.91 22.49 -9.88
N THR A 109 -6.32 22.84 -11.02
CA THR A 109 -6.72 22.33 -12.35
C THR A 109 -5.55 21.66 -13.05
N VAL A 110 -5.85 20.69 -13.92
CA VAL A 110 -4.84 20.03 -14.77
C VAL A 110 -4.25 21.06 -15.72
N GLY A 111 -2.96 21.34 -15.61
CA GLY A 111 -2.22 22.13 -16.58
C GLY A 111 -1.60 21.27 -17.69
N PRO A 112 -0.83 21.90 -18.61
CA PRO A 112 -0.22 21.20 -19.72
C PRO A 112 0.85 20.18 -19.29
N ILE A 113 1.55 20.37 -18.16
CA ILE A 113 2.62 19.47 -17.71
C ILE A 113 2.01 18.18 -17.16
N ALA A 114 1.00 18.26 -16.28
CA ALA A 114 0.29 17.10 -15.77
C ALA A 114 -0.43 16.35 -16.90
N ALA A 115 -1.01 17.06 -17.87
CA ALA A 115 -1.63 16.44 -19.04
C ALA A 115 -0.62 15.71 -19.94
N ALA A 116 0.59 16.22 -20.12
CA ALA A 116 1.66 15.54 -20.84
C ALA A 116 2.19 14.32 -20.06
N ALA A 117 2.35 14.47 -18.74
CA ALA A 117 2.75 13.37 -17.85
C ALA A 117 1.74 12.22 -17.91
N LYS A 118 0.43 12.50 -17.91
CA LYS A 118 -0.63 11.49 -18.12
C LYS A 118 -0.37 10.63 -19.36
N GLN A 119 -0.05 11.24 -20.51
CA GLN A 119 0.21 10.47 -21.74
C GLN A 119 1.45 9.58 -21.61
N SER A 120 2.52 10.11 -21.00
CA SER A 120 3.76 9.38 -20.73
C SER A 120 3.49 8.16 -19.82
N LEU A 121 2.70 8.35 -18.77
CA LEU A 121 2.32 7.30 -17.82
C LEU A 121 1.43 6.24 -18.47
N LEU A 122 0.40 6.64 -19.22
CA LEU A 122 -0.49 5.72 -19.94
C LEU A 122 0.28 4.86 -20.96
N ARG A 123 1.28 5.44 -21.65
CA ARG A 123 2.19 4.71 -22.54
C ARG A 123 3.08 3.72 -21.79
N LEU A 124 3.51 4.03 -20.57
CA LEU A 124 4.43 3.18 -19.79
C LEU A 124 3.78 1.95 -19.16
N ILE A 125 2.52 2.02 -18.69
CA ILE A 125 1.84 0.95 -17.92
C ILE A 125 2.02 -0.45 -18.53
N PRO A 126 1.81 -0.67 -19.85
CA PRO A 126 1.91 -2.01 -20.45
C PRO A 126 3.31 -2.61 -20.46
N HIS A 127 4.35 -1.82 -20.16
CA HIS A 127 5.76 -2.24 -20.18
C HIS A 127 6.35 -2.44 -18.78
N ILE A 128 5.84 -1.71 -17.76
CA ILE A 128 6.21 -1.90 -16.35
C ILE A 128 5.36 -2.95 -15.63
N THR A 129 4.27 -3.40 -16.24
CA THR A 129 3.42 -4.48 -15.73
C THR A 129 3.93 -5.82 -16.31
N PRO A 130 4.66 -6.66 -15.55
CA PRO A 130 5.36 -7.84 -16.10
C PRO A 130 4.40 -8.90 -16.67
N ALA A 131 4.90 -9.82 -17.49
CA ALA A 131 4.16 -11.05 -17.76
C ALA A 131 4.06 -11.88 -16.46
N ASP A 132 2.93 -12.57 -16.23
CA ASP A 132 2.85 -13.53 -15.12
C ASP A 132 3.67 -14.76 -15.52
N SER A 133 4.86 -14.90 -14.95
CA SER A 133 5.78 -16.01 -15.21
C SER A 133 5.68 -17.06 -14.10
N ASP A 134 5.54 -18.32 -14.54
CA ASP A 134 5.45 -19.57 -13.79
C ASP A 134 5.38 -19.47 -12.26
N GLY A 135 4.17 -19.17 -11.75
CA GLY A 135 3.81 -19.39 -10.35
C GLY A 135 4.28 -18.30 -9.36
N THR A 136 4.46 -17.06 -9.82
CA THR A 136 4.62 -15.90 -8.92
C THR A 136 3.28 -15.34 -8.42
N SER A 137 2.17 -15.58 -9.13
CA SER A 137 0.81 -15.16 -8.74
C SER A 137 0.70 -13.63 -8.55
N LEU A 138 1.40 -12.87 -9.40
CA LEU A 138 1.56 -11.40 -9.29
C LEU A 138 0.22 -10.66 -9.28
N TYR A 139 -0.78 -11.21 -9.98
CA TYR A 139 -2.09 -10.59 -10.16
C TYR A 139 -3.17 -11.13 -9.24
N ARG A 140 -2.86 -12.11 -8.38
CA ARG A 140 -3.80 -12.57 -7.34
C ARG A 140 -4.20 -11.39 -6.46
N LEU A 141 -5.51 -11.23 -6.25
CA LEU A 141 -6.05 -10.15 -5.43
C LEU A 141 -5.80 -10.46 -3.95
N VAL A 142 -5.24 -9.50 -3.21
CA VAL A 142 -4.91 -9.60 -1.78
C VAL A 142 -5.65 -8.54 -0.97
N LEU A 143 -5.91 -8.85 0.30
CA LEU A 143 -6.54 -7.94 1.25
C LEU A 143 -5.47 -7.14 2.00
N GLU A 144 -5.62 -5.82 2.00
CA GLU A 144 -4.74 -4.88 2.70
C GLU A 144 -5.45 -4.25 3.90
N HIS A 145 -4.69 -3.93 4.96
CA HIS A 145 -5.22 -3.18 6.10
C HIS A 145 -5.38 -1.67 5.81
N GLY A 146 -4.61 -1.12 4.88
CA GLY A 146 -4.52 0.32 4.62
C GLY A 146 -3.63 1.06 5.63
N ASP A 147 -3.84 0.85 6.93
CA ASP A 147 -3.03 1.43 8.01
C ASP A 147 -2.52 0.35 8.98
N PHE A 148 -1.50 -0.42 8.58
CA PHE A 148 -1.01 -1.57 9.36
C PHE A 148 0.10 -1.13 10.32
N GLY A 149 -0.23 -0.98 11.60
CA GLY A 149 0.73 -0.60 12.62
C GLY A 149 0.36 -1.06 14.02
N ILE A 150 1.29 -0.89 14.96
CA ILE A 150 1.09 -1.30 16.35
C ILE A 150 0.02 -0.48 17.09
N HIS A 151 -0.29 0.72 16.59
CA HIS A 151 -1.38 1.55 17.09
C HIS A 151 -2.77 0.94 16.82
N ASN A 152 -2.85 0.07 15.82
CA ASN A 152 -4.06 -0.65 15.40
C ASN A 152 -4.11 -2.11 15.91
N MET A 153 -3.25 -2.45 16.89
CA MET A 153 -3.16 -3.79 17.48
C MET A 153 -3.43 -3.76 18.99
N SER A 154 -4.18 -4.76 19.48
CA SER A 154 -4.26 -5.04 20.92
C SER A 154 -3.19 -6.07 21.30
N ILE A 155 -2.44 -5.79 22.37
CA ILE A 155 -1.34 -6.62 22.85
C ILE A 155 -1.57 -6.91 24.33
N THR A 156 -1.71 -8.19 24.67
CA THR A 156 -1.73 -8.68 26.06
C THR A 156 -0.40 -9.37 26.40
N ARG A 157 -0.28 -9.95 27.60
CA ARG A 157 0.85 -10.79 28.00
C ARG A 157 0.41 -12.25 28.14
N ASP A 158 1.19 -13.17 27.59
CA ASP A 158 1.00 -14.60 27.83
C ASP A 158 1.39 -14.99 29.28
N ALA A 159 1.14 -16.25 29.66
CA ALA A 159 1.47 -16.78 30.98
C ALA A 159 2.98 -16.76 31.33
N LYS A 160 3.86 -16.36 30.39
CA LYS A 160 5.30 -16.16 30.57
C LYS A 160 5.70 -14.68 30.49
N GLY A 161 4.73 -13.76 30.50
CA GLY A 161 4.95 -12.30 30.42
C GLY A 161 5.32 -11.78 29.03
N ARG A 162 5.28 -12.62 27.99
CA ARG A 162 5.66 -12.25 26.61
C ARG A 162 4.47 -11.58 25.91
N PRO A 163 4.69 -10.57 25.06
CA PRO A 163 3.61 -9.91 24.34
C PRO A 163 2.92 -10.87 23.37
N LEU A 164 1.59 -10.83 23.36
CA LEU A 164 0.73 -11.61 22.48
C LEU A 164 -0.26 -10.67 21.78
N LEU A 165 -0.24 -10.66 20.45
CA LEU A 165 -1.18 -9.87 19.66
C LEU A 165 -2.53 -10.62 19.61
N THR A 166 -3.61 -9.95 20.02
CA THR A 166 -4.95 -10.56 20.16
C THR A 166 -5.94 -10.06 19.11
N SER A 167 -5.78 -8.83 18.61
CA SER A 167 -6.62 -8.28 17.55
C SER A 167 -5.89 -7.25 16.70
N LEU A 168 -6.33 -7.12 15.45
CA LEU A 168 -6.00 -6.06 14.50
C LEU A 168 -7.31 -5.38 14.10
N TYR A 169 -7.43 -4.08 14.35
CA TYR A 169 -8.64 -3.28 14.16
C TYR A 169 -8.33 -2.02 13.33
N ASP A 170 -9.35 -1.19 13.09
CA ASP A 170 -9.27 0.01 12.23
C ASP A 170 -9.05 -0.28 10.73
N TRP A 171 -9.86 -1.21 10.22
CA TRP A 171 -9.93 -1.57 8.80
C TRP A 171 -10.56 -0.48 7.91
N GLU A 172 -10.72 0.76 8.38
CA GLU A 172 -11.46 1.80 7.64
C GLU A 172 -10.80 2.20 6.32
N THR A 173 -9.47 2.05 6.22
CA THR A 173 -8.66 2.23 5.01
C THR A 173 -8.35 0.91 4.26
N GLY A 174 -8.81 -0.23 4.78
CA GLY A 174 -8.53 -1.55 4.20
C GLY A 174 -9.05 -1.73 2.78
N SER A 175 -8.19 -2.19 1.88
CA SER A 175 -8.41 -2.20 0.43
C SER A 175 -8.06 -3.55 -0.19
N ILE A 176 -8.31 -3.70 -1.50
CA ILE A 176 -8.01 -4.91 -2.26
C ILE A 176 -7.18 -4.51 -3.47
N VAL A 177 -6.03 -5.17 -3.66
CA VAL A 177 -5.09 -4.86 -4.75
C VAL A 177 -4.53 -6.15 -5.37
N PRO A 178 -4.06 -6.12 -6.63
CA PRO A 178 -3.18 -7.15 -7.15
C PRO A 178 -1.92 -7.30 -6.28
N ALA A 179 -1.47 -8.52 -5.99
CA ALA A 179 -0.35 -8.82 -5.09
C ALA A 179 0.93 -8.03 -5.40
N ILE A 180 1.22 -7.79 -6.69
CA ILE A 180 2.34 -6.97 -7.18
C ILE A 180 2.32 -5.53 -6.64
N LEU A 181 1.15 -4.98 -6.31
CA LEU A 181 0.95 -3.61 -5.81
C LEU A 181 0.81 -3.53 -4.27
N SER A 182 0.86 -4.67 -3.59
CA SER A 182 0.57 -4.78 -2.14
C SER A 182 1.65 -4.15 -1.26
N ASP A 183 1.26 -3.39 -0.24
CA ASP A 183 2.17 -2.69 0.66
C ASP A 183 2.47 -3.52 1.92
N PRO A 184 3.73 -3.97 2.12
CA PRO A 184 4.09 -4.80 3.26
C PRO A 184 4.37 -3.98 4.53
N LEU A 185 4.22 -2.64 4.48
CA LEU A 185 4.50 -1.68 5.56
C LEU A 185 4.03 -2.16 6.95
N MET A 186 4.85 -1.86 7.96
CA MET A 186 4.50 -1.97 9.37
C MET A 186 4.89 -0.69 10.10
N ALA A 187 3.90 0.06 10.58
CA ALA A 187 4.12 1.26 11.38
C ALA A 187 4.39 0.93 12.86
N VAL A 188 5.50 1.46 13.38
CA VAL A 188 5.86 1.48 14.80
C VAL A 188 6.19 2.94 15.19
N THR A 189 7.34 3.22 15.84
CA THR A 189 7.87 4.59 15.94
C THR A 189 8.19 5.22 14.58
N VAL A 190 8.47 4.37 13.59
CA VAL A 190 8.78 4.69 12.19
C VAL A 190 8.07 3.69 11.30
N ASP A 191 8.00 3.98 10.00
CA ASP A 191 7.40 3.06 9.04
C ASP A 191 8.49 2.09 8.53
N LEU A 192 8.31 0.79 8.82
CA LEU A 192 9.17 -0.27 8.32
C LEU A 192 8.69 -0.66 6.92
N VAL A 193 9.51 -0.41 5.90
CA VAL A 193 9.15 -0.56 4.47
C VAL A 193 10.22 -1.35 3.71
N THR A 194 9.97 -1.65 2.43
CA THR A 194 11.00 -2.18 1.53
C THR A 194 11.44 -1.16 0.49
N ASP A 195 12.67 -1.29 0.00
CA ASP A 195 13.07 -0.67 -1.27
C ASP A 195 12.52 -1.42 -2.50
N GLU A 196 12.92 -0.99 -3.69
CA GLU A 196 12.56 -1.58 -4.98
C GLU A 196 13.05 -3.04 -5.18
N ASN A 197 14.02 -3.51 -4.39
CA ASN A 197 14.58 -4.85 -4.46
C ASN A 197 14.03 -5.78 -3.37
N ALA A 198 12.96 -5.34 -2.67
CA ALA A 198 12.43 -5.93 -1.45
C ALA A 198 13.38 -5.89 -0.23
N ALA A 199 14.49 -5.13 -0.30
CA ALA A 199 15.40 -5.03 0.84
C ALA A 199 14.77 -4.19 1.97
N PRO A 200 14.98 -4.54 3.25
CA PRO A 200 14.45 -3.78 4.38
C PRO A 200 14.93 -2.33 4.37
N SER A 201 14.02 -1.39 4.61
CA SER A 201 14.25 0.05 4.68
C SER A 201 13.32 0.70 5.72
N ILE A 202 13.46 2.01 5.94
CA ILE A 202 12.68 2.80 6.90
C ILE A 202 12.32 4.17 6.33
N THR A 203 11.10 4.64 6.63
CA THR A 203 10.60 5.99 6.32
C THR A 203 9.95 6.62 7.54
N ARG A 204 9.46 7.86 7.43
CA ARG A 204 8.83 8.62 8.53
C ARG A 204 9.71 8.69 9.78
N LEU A 205 10.98 9.08 9.58
CA LEU A 205 11.93 9.28 10.66
C LEU A 205 11.55 10.53 11.48
N PRO A 206 11.67 10.49 12.83
CA PRO A 206 11.68 11.70 13.65
C PRO A 206 12.79 12.67 13.22
N ASP A 207 12.53 13.97 13.30
CA ASP A 207 13.49 15.01 12.92
C ASP A 207 14.77 14.99 13.78
N ASP A 208 14.65 14.50 15.02
CA ASP A 208 15.74 14.34 15.99
C ASP A 208 16.43 12.95 15.92
N ALA A 209 16.03 12.06 15.01
CA ALA A 209 16.51 10.68 14.95
C ALA A 209 18.02 10.59 14.65
N THR A 210 18.79 10.16 15.67
CA THR A 210 20.25 10.05 15.60
C THR A 210 20.70 8.89 14.69
N PRO A 211 21.98 8.82 14.31
CA PRO A 211 22.53 7.66 13.61
C PRO A 211 22.37 6.33 14.36
N SER A 212 22.34 6.37 15.70
CA SER A 212 22.09 5.18 16.54
C SER A 212 20.64 4.71 16.43
N ASP A 213 19.68 5.65 16.45
CA ASP A 213 18.26 5.34 16.31
C ASP A 213 17.98 4.76 14.92
N ARG A 214 18.52 5.37 13.87
CA ARG A 214 18.46 4.84 12.49
C ARG A 214 19.01 3.42 12.40
N ALA A 215 20.15 3.12 13.04
CA ALA A 215 20.70 1.77 13.09
C ALA A 215 19.77 0.78 13.82
N GLN A 216 19.12 1.19 14.92
CA GLN A 216 18.15 0.38 15.65
C GLN A 216 16.88 0.13 14.82
N TYR A 217 16.35 1.16 14.14
CA TYR A 217 15.17 1.05 13.27
C TYR A 217 15.44 0.11 12.09
N MET A 218 16.63 0.15 11.51
CA MET A 218 17.06 -0.81 10.48
C MET A 218 17.15 -2.26 11.00
N ILE A 219 17.46 -2.48 12.29
CA ILE A 219 17.39 -3.80 12.91
C ILE A 219 15.93 -4.28 12.98
N TRP A 220 14.99 -3.42 13.36
CA TRP A 220 13.56 -3.74 13.39
C TRP A 220 13.02 -4.09 11.99
N ALA A 221 13.34 -3.29 10.98
CA ALA A 221 12.98 -3.57 9.59
C ALA A 221 13.50 -4.95 9.15
N ARG A 222 14.80 -5.23 9.36
CA ARG A 222 15.40 -6.54 9.03
C ARG A 222 14.74 -7.71 9.77
N GLN A 223 14.36 -7.54 11.03
CA GLN A 223 13.66 -8.58 11.81
C GLN A 223 12.26 -8.84 11.25
N TYR A 224 11.48 -7.78 10.98
CA TYR A 224 10.13 -7.88 10.43
C TYR A 224 10.11 -8.51 9.03
N PHE A 225 10.88 -7.98 8.09
CA PHE A 225 10.87 -8.48 6.70
C PHE A 225 11.45 -9.89 6.57
N LYS A 226 12.48 -10.24 7.35
CA LYS A 226 12.95 -11.64 7.43
C LYS A 226 11.85 -12.58 7.93
N ALA A 227 11.07 -12.18 8.93
CA ALA A 227 9.95 -12.98 9.40
C ALA A 227 8.79 -13.05 8.37
N LEU A 228 8.53 -11.96 7.66
CA LEU A 228 7.48 -11.86 6.64
C LEU A 228 7.78 -12.75 5.43
N PHE A 229 8.95 -12.62 4.81
CA PHE A 229 9.30 -13.36 3.59
C PHE A 229 9.56 -14.84 3.85
N ASN A 230 9.99 -15.23 5.05
CA ASN A 230 10.00 -16.64 5.46
C ASN A 230 8.61 -17.29 5.49
N GLN A 231 7.54 -16.49 5.67
CA GLN A 231 6.14 -16.97 5.73
C GLN A 231 5.37 -16.72 4.41
N ALA A 232 5.79 -15.73 3.63
CA ALA A 232 5.22 -15.35 2.35
C ALA A 232 6.33 -15.01 1.33
N PRO A 233 7.10 -16.00 0.85
CA PRO A 233 8.19 -15.77 -0.11
C PRO A 233 7.68 -15.26 -1.47
N ASN A 234 6.40 -15.51 -1.79
CA ASN A 234 5.75 -14.93 -2.97
C ASN A 234 5.59 -13.41 -2.86
N TYR A 235 5.58 -12.85 -1.64
CA TYR A 235 5.48 -11.40 -1.43
C TYR A 235 6.79 -10.71 -1.81
N GLU A 236 7.93 -11.26 -1.40
CA GLU A 236 9.26 -10.78 -1.81
C GLU A 236 9.40 -10.78 -3.35
N ARG A 237 9.04 -11.90 -3.98
CA ARG A 237 9.03 -12.04 -5.45
C ARG A 237 8.10 -11.03 -6.13
N ALA A 238 6.91 -10.78 -5.56
CA ALA A 238 5.95 -9.80 -6.10
C ALA A 238 6.45 -8.36 -5.98
N ILE A 239 7.16 -8.02 -4.89
CA ILE A 239 7.79 -6.70 -4.72
C ILE A 239 8.88 -6.49 -5.78
N GLN A 240 9.79 -7.46 -5.93
CA GLN A 240 10.92 -7.41 -6.87
C GLN A 240 10.44 -7.35 -8.34
N ALA A 241 9.50 -8.21 -8.73
CA ALA A 241 8.92 -8.20 -10.07
C ALA A 241 8.10 -6.92 -10.34
N GLY A 242 7.51 -6.33 -9.30
CA GLY A 242 6.63 -5.18 -9.38
C GLY A 242 7.28 -3.82 -9.30
N LYS A 243 8.60 -3.71 -9.13
CA LYS A 243 9.27 -2.47 -8.68
C LYS A 243 8.83 -1.17 -9.38
N ASP A 244 8.72 -1.18 -10.70
CA ASP A 244 8.35 -0.01 -11.51
C ASP A 244 6.84 0.30 -11.39
N ALA A 245 5.99 -0.74 -11.42
CA ALA A 245 4.55 -0.62 -11.20
C ALA A 245 4.24 -0.12 -9.77
N ARG A 246 5.00 -0.57 -8.78
CA ARG A 246 4.88 -0.16 -7.37
C ARG A 246 5.28 1.29 -7.16
N HIS A 247 6.36 1.75 -7.78
CA HIS A 247 6.75 3.16 -7.76
C HIS A 247 5.61 4.07 -8.23
N LEU A 248 5.01 3.74 -9.38
CA LEU A 248 3.86 4.45 -9.92
C LEU A 248 2.62 4.37 -9.01
N TRP A 249 2.30 3.18 -8.50
CA TRP A 249 1.14 2.96 -7.63
C TRP A 249 1.22 3.77 -6.33
N PHE A 250 2.39 3.78 -5.68
CA PHE A 250 2.58 4.52 -4.44
C PHE A 250 2.64 6.03 -4.67
N ALA A 251 3.23 6.51 -5.77
CA ALA A 251 3.12 7.93 -6.15
C ALA A 251 1.64 8.37 -6.31
N LEU A 252 0.83 7.58 -7.03
CA LEU A 252 -0.61 7.86 -7.17
C LEU A 252 -1.37 7.83 -5.83
N ARG A 253 -0.95 6.98 -4.87
CA ARG A 253 -1.54 6.83 -3.53
C ARG A 253 -1.14 7.93 -2.55
N GLU A 254 0.08 8.43 -2.68
CA GLU A 254 0.70 9.34 -1.71
C GLU A 254 0.51 10.81 -2.08
N TRP A 255 0.17 11.11 -3.35
CA TRP A 255 -0.23 12.46 -3.73
C TRP A 255 -1.43 12.96 -2.92
N ARG A 256 -1.42 14.25 -2.55
CA ARG A 256 -2.37 14.86 -1.60
C ARG A 256 -3.20 16.03 -2.13
N GLY A 257 -3.01 16.42 -3.39
CA GLY A 257 -3.71 17.58 -3.99
C GLY A 257 -2.76 18.74 -4.33
N ASP A 258 -1.65 18.86 -3.61
CA ASP A 258 -0.65 19.92 -3.80
C ASP A 258 0.13 19.80 -5.11
N ASP A 259 0.47 20.96 -5.70
CA ASP A 259 1.31 21.16 -6.89
C ASP A 259 1.16 20.07 -7.97
N PRO A 260 0.00 20.00 -8.68
CA PRO A 260 -0.21 18.98 -9.69
C PRO A 260 0.79 19.07 -10.85
N GLU A 261 1.18 20.27 -11.28
CA GLU A 261 2.11 20.45 -12.41
C GLU A 261 3.53 20.00 -12.04
N GLY A 262 4.06 20.37 -10.87
CA GLY A 262 5.38 19.93 -10.41
C GLY A 262 5.40 18.46 -10.01
N TYR A 263 4.38 17.98 -9.28
CA TYR A 263 4.30 16.59 -8.85
C TYR A 263 4.19 15.63 -10.04
N PHE A 264 3.20 15.84 -10.93
CA PHE A 264 3.04 14.98 -12.10
C PHE A 264 4.10 15.26 -13.17
N GLY A 265 4.67 16.47 -13.26
CA GLY A 265 5.83 16.75 -14.11
C GLY A 265 7.06 15.92 -13.75
N ASN A 266 7.34 15.77 -12.45
CA ASN A 266 8.40 14.88 -11.97
C ASN A 266 8.10 13.40 -12.28
N LEU A 267 6.86 12.95 -12.04
CA LEU A 267 6.44 11.57 -12.30
C LEU A 267 6.43 11.24 -13.82
N GLY A 268 6.04 12.18 -14.66
CA GLY A 268 6.13 12.08 -16.13
C GLY A 268 7.58 12.06 -16.63
N SER A 269 8.47 12.84 -16.01
CA SER A 269 9.90 12.84 -16.30
C SER A 269 10.60 11.54 -15.88
N TRP A 270 10.12 10.89 -14.82
CA TRP A 270 10.48 9.51 -14.50
C TRP A 270 9.97 8.55 -15.56
N ALA A 271 8.70 8.66 -15.97
CA ALA A 271 8.10 7.77 -16.95
C ALA A 271 8.81 7.80 -18.31
N GLU A 272 9.05 8.99 -18.88
CA GLU A 272 9.78 9.16 -20.15
C GLU A 272 11.22 8.64 -20.11
N ARG A 273 11.86 8.66 -18.92
CA ARG A 273 13.17 8.02 -18.73
C ARG A 273 13.04 6.50 -18.75
N ARG A 274 12.05 5.95 -18.05
CA ARG A 274 11.82 4.51 -17.97
C ARG A 274 11.41 3.90 -19.32
N ILE A 275 10.59 4.61 -20.11
CA ILE A 275 10.27 4.27 -21.51
C ILE A 275 11.54 4.06 -22.34
N LYS A 276 12.49 5.00 -22.26
CA LYS A 276 13.78 4.92 -22.98
C LYS A 276 14.66 3.78 -22.47
N GLU A 277 14.74 3.58 -21.15
CA GLU A 277 15.48 2.47 -20.54
C GLU A 277 14.92 1.08 -20.90
N LEU A 278 13.61 0.99 -21.15
CA LEU A 278 12.93 -0.24 -21.57
C LEU A 278 12.94 -0.46 -23.10
N GLY A 279 13.45 0.49 -23.89
CA GLY A 279 13.47 0.39 -25.35
C GLY A 279 12.09 0.45 -25.99
N VAL A 280 11.19 1.27 -25.44
CA VAL A 280 9.82 1.48 -25.94
C VAL A 280 9.80 2.75 -26.79
N ASP A 281 9.40 2.61 -28.06
CA ASP A 281 9.19 3.72 -29.01
C ASP A 281 7.80 4.37 -28.85
#